data_AF-A0AA36ILT9-F1
#
_entry.id   AF-A0AA36ILT9-F1
#
_cell.length_a   1.000
_cell.length_b   1.000
_cell.length_c   1.000
_cell.angle_alpha   90.00
_cell.angle_beta   90.00
_cell.angle_gamma   90.00
#
_symmetry.space_group_name_H-M   'P 1'
#
loop_
_entity.id
_entity.type
_entity.pdbx_description
1 polymer ?
#
loop_
_entity_poly.entity_id
_entity_poly.type
_entity_poly.pdbx_seq_one_letter_code
_entity_poly.pdbx_strand_id
1 'polypeptide(L)'
;MDRGFPDFDLDAGDLGGNLSWEEPLELELLEFYNVYMAIAVEDSDSTADEHQSFTSRSFLGAVPKGTKEFLIPPETALGNFTHFLVYLHSALAEQTTPSSSSEAPEETLNW
;
A
#
# COMPACT_ATOMS: atom_id res chain seq x y z
N MET A 1 -20.21 6.85 20.19
CA MET A 1 -20.34 8.04 19.34
C MET A 1 -18.95 8.63 19.19
N ASP A 2 -18.60 8.96 17.96
CA ASP A 2 -17.40 9.67 17.49
C ASP A 2 -16.03 8.97 17.43
N ARG A 3 -15.60 8.69 16.20
CA ARG A 3 -14.21 8.66 15.76
C ARG A 3 -14.07 9.56 14.52
N GLY A 4 -14.51 10.82 14.63
CA GLY A 4 -14.05 11.86 13.72
C GLY A 4 -12.65 12.26 14.16
N PHE A 5 -11.63 11.96 13.36
CA PHE A 5 -10.34 12.61 13.51
C PHE A 5 -10.55 14.07 13.13
N PRO A 6 -10.37 15.05 14.04
CA PRO A 6 -10.43 16.45 13.65
C PRO A 6 -9.20 16.74 12.78
N ASP A 7 -9.43 16.79 11.48
CA ASP A 7 -8.54 17.40 10.51
C ASP A 7 -8.48 18.90 10.83
N PHE A 8 -7.38 19.31 11.45
CA PHE A 8 -7.06 20.72 11.56
C PHE A 8 -6.59 21.18 10.17
N ASP A 9 -7.54 21.64 9.35
CA ASP A 9 -7.32 22.32 8.09
C ASP A 9 -6.48 23.60 8.33
N LEU A 10 -5.17 23.45 8.40
CA LEU A 10 -4.22 24.56 8.39
C LEU A 10 -4.03 24.96 6.93
N ASP A 11 -4.92 25.86 6.50
CA ASP A 11 -5.03 26.49 5.18
C ASP A 11 -5.62 25.59 4.08
N ALA A 12 -6.75 26.03 3.51
CA ALA A 12 -7.56 25.27 2.56
C ALA A 12 -6.81 25.02 1.23
N GLY A 13 -6.04 23.93 1.16
CA GLY A 13 -5.33 23.51 -0.05
C GLY A 13 -3.97 22.85 0.17
N ASP A 14 -3.42 22.89 1.39
CA ASP A 14 -2.11 22.30 1.70
C ASP A 14 -2.24 21.19 2.75
N LEU A 15 -1.44 20.14 2.56
CA LEU A 15 -1.29 19.04 3.49
C LEU A 15 -0.04 19.27 4.33
N GLY A 16 -0.19 19.13 5.65
CA GLY A 16 0.93 19.14 6.58
C GLY A 16 0.63 18.26 7.78
N GLY A 17 1.62 17.49 8.23
CA GLY A 17 1.45 16.64 9.42
C GLY A 17 2.22 15.33 9.36
N ASN A 18 2.07 14.54 10.41
CA ASN A 18 2.72 13.25 10.52
C ASN A 18 1.79 12.14 10.02
N LEU A 19 2.13 11.52 8.89
CA LEU A 19 1.44 10.34 8.40
C LEU A 19 1.99 9.11 9.12
N SER A 20 1.16 8.42 9.90
CA SER A 20 1.54 7.18 10.58
C SER A 20 0.76 5.98 10.05
N TRP A 21 1.42 4.83 9.92
CA TRP A 21 0.80 3.56 9.50
C TRP A 21 1.19 2.40 10.42
N GLU A 22 0.48 1.28 10.29
CA GLU A 22 0.83 0.04 10.98
C GLU A 22 1.86 -0.77 10.19
N GLU A 23 2.88 -1.25 10.90
CA GLU A 23 3.92 -2.08 10.33
C GLU A 23 3.38 -3.50 10.07
N PRO A 24 3.54 -4.06 8.85
CA PRO A 24 3.10 -5.41 8.55
C PRO A 24 3.94 -6.46 9.29
N LEU A 25 3.37 -7.65 9.50
CA LEU A 25 4.01 -8.72 10.27
C LEU A 25 5.26 -9.30 9.57
N GLU A 26 5.35 -9.22 8.24
CA GLU A 26 6.42 -9.80 7.43
C GLU A 26 7.38 -8.70 6.94
N LEU A 27 8.44 -8.44 7.70
CA LEU A 27 9.46 -7.42 7.41
C LEU A 27 10.77 -8.00 6.89
N GLU A 28 10.90 -9.32 6.80
CA GLU A 28 12.17 -9.99 6.48
C GLU A 28 12.74 -9.53 5.13
N LEU A 29 11.86 -9.28 4.16
CA LEU A 29 12.23 -8.83 2.82
C LEU A 29 12.02 -7.33 2.63
N LEU A 30 11.46 -6.62 3.62
CA LEU A 30 11.19 -5.19 3.51
C LEU A 30 12.49 -4.40 3.64
N GLU A 31 12.72 -3.49 2.71
CA GLU A 31 13.83 -2.54 2.77
C GLU A 31 13.33 -1.12 3.06
N PHE A 32 12.30 -0.68 2.32
CA PHE A 32 11.76 0.68 2.40
C PHE A 32 10.23 0.69 2.30
N TYR A 33 9.62 1.74 2.85
CA TYR A 33 8.25 2.13 2.53
C TYR A 33 8.29 3.29 1.55
N ASN A 34 7.52 3.20 0.47
CA ASN A 34 7.29 4.29 -0.46
C ASN A 34 5.94 4.94 -0.20
N VAL A 35 5.92 6.25 0.02
CA VAL A 35 4.71 7.03 0.31
C VAL A 35 4.30 7.81 -0.93
N TYR A 36 3.02 7.73 -1.28
CA TYR A 36 2.40 8.41 -2.41
C TYR A 36 1.11 9.11 -2.00
N MET A 37 0.72 10.14 -2.76
CA MET A 37 -0.64 10.66 -2.80
C MET A 37 -1.36 10.10 -4.03
N ALA A 38 -2.65 9.81 -3.93
CA ALA A 38 -3.46 9.32 -5.04
C ALA A 38 -4.90 9.83 -4.98
N ILE A 39 -5.60 9.69 -6.10
CA ILE A 39 -7.01 10.02 -6.24
C ILE A 39 -7.78 8.71 -6.25
N ALA A 40 -8.75 8.54 -5.35
CA ALA A 40 -9.68 7.42 -5.41
C ALA A 40 -10.54 7.53 -6.68
N VAL A 41 -10.63 6.42 -7.40
CA VAL A 41 -11.55 6.25 -8.52
C VAL A 41 -12.81 5.63 -7.95
N GLU A 42 -13.89 6.41 -7.95
CA GLU A 42 -15.21 5.87 -7.67
C GLU A 42 -15.62 5.02 -8.87
N ASP A 43 -15.49 3.69 -8.73
CA ASP A 43 -16.05 2.78 -9.69
C ASP A 43 -17.54 2.63 -9.39
N SER A 44 -18.37 3.15 -10.29
CA SER A 44 -19.83 3.09 -10.18
C SER A 44 -20.40 1.67 -10.28
N ASP A 45 -19.59 0.69 -10.67
CA ASP A 45 -19.96 -0.73 -10.74
C ASP A 45 -19.42 -1.54 -9.55
N SER A 46 -18.66 -0.91 -8.64
CA SER A 46 -18.12 -1.61 -7.49
C SER A 46 -19.20 -1.95 -6.48
N THR A 47 -19.54 -3.24 -6.42
CA THR A 47 -20.25 -3.82 -5.30
C THR A 47 -19.42 -3.60 -4.03
N ALA A 48 -20.08 -3.39 -2.89
CA ALA A 48 -19.49 -2.85 -1.66
C ALA A 48 -18.31 -3.66 -1.04
N ASP A 49 -17.87 -4.74 -1.67
CA ASP A 49 -16.76 -5.61 -1.28
C ASP A 49 -15.51 -5.44 -2.19
N GLU A 50 -15.51 -4.45 -3.08
CA GLU A 50 -14.47 -4.29 -4.11
C GLU A 50 -13.33 -3.33 -3.69
N HIS A 51 -12.13 -3.67 -4.16
CA HIS A 51 -10.91 -2.93 -3.89
C HIS A 51 -11.03 -1.51 -4.46
N GLN A 52 -10.89 -0.49 -3.60
CA GLN A 52 -10.80 0.89 -4.07
C GLN A 52 -9.65 1.02 -5.06
N SER A 53 -9.98 1.51 -6.26
CA SER A 53 -9.00 1.80 -7.30
C SER A 53 -8.43 3.20 -7.11
N PHE A 54 -7.14 3.37 -7.38
CA PHE A 54 -6.45 4.65 -7.23
C PHE A 54 -5.76 5.06 -8.53
N THR A 55 -5.85 6.35 -8.87
CA THR A 55 -5.21 6.94 -10.05
C THR A 55 -4.33 8.15 -9.68
N SER A 56 -3.61 8.66 -10.68
CA SER A 56 -2.79 9.88 -10.60
C SER A 56 -1.71 9.90 -9.51
N ARG A 57 -1.13 8.76 -9.14
CA ARG A 57 -0.18 8.65 -8.02
C ARG A 57 0.99 9.63 -8.11
N SER A 58 1.24 10.40 -7.05
CA SER A 58 2.38 11.30 -6.89
C SER A 58 3.28 10.82 -5.75
N PHE A 59 4.58 10.68 -6.01
CA PHE A 59 5.54 10.21 -5.01
C PHE A 59 5.94 11.32 -4.04
N LEU A 60 5.85 11.05 -2.74
CA LEU A 60 6.25 11.98 -1.69
C LEU A 60 7.65 11.66 -1.14
N GLY A 61 7.98 10.38 -0.99
CA GLY A 61 9.25 9.98 -0.42
C GLY A 61 9.30 8.51 -0.01
N ALA A 62 10.46 8.09 0.46
CA ALA A 62 10.69 6.76 1.00
C ALA A 62 11.31 6.84 2.39
N VAL A 63 10.91 5.91 3.27
CA VAL A 63 11.49 5.76 4.61
C VAL A 63 12.01 4.34 4.80
N PRO A 64 13.10 4.14 5.57
CA PRO A 64 13.63 2.80 5.81
C PRO A 64 12.69 1.97 6.68
N LYS A 65 12.82 0.65 6.59
CA LYS A 65 12.12 -0.30 7.47
C LYS A 65 12.27 0.07 8.97
N GLY A 66 11.25 -0.22 9.77
CA GLY A 66 11.19 0.19 11.18
C GLY A 66 10.76 1.64 11.40
N THR A 67 10.56 2.41 10.32
CA THR A 67 9.94 3.74 10.39
C THR A 67 8.45 3.60 10.09
N LYS A 68 7.62 4.03 11.04
CA LYS A 68 6.14 3.96 10.95
C LYS A 68 5.49 5.33 10.72
N GLU A 69 6.29 6.34 10.44
CA GLU A 69 5.85 7.71 10.33
C GLU A 69 6.59 8.44 9.20
N PHE A 70 5.89 9.33 8.52
CA PHE A 70 6.42 10.18 7.48
C PHE A 70 5.92 11.61 7.70
N LEU A 71 6.84 12.55 7.86
CA LEU A 71 6.51 13.95 7.98
C LEU A 71 6.22 14.52 6.58
N ILE A 72 4.95 14.87 6.35
CA ILE A 72 4.53 15.58 5.15
C ILE A 72 4.88 17.07 5.34
N PRO A 73 5.70 17.67 4.45
CA PRO A 73 6.02 19.08 4.53
C PRO A 73 4.74 19.93 4.49
N PRO A 74 4.63 21.00 5.31
CA PRO A 74 3.41 21.81 5.42
C PRO A 74 3.02 22.60 4.16
N GLU A 75 3.85 22.58 3.10
CA GLU A 75 3.58 23.21 1.80
C GLU A 75 3.32 22.15 0.71
N THR A 76 2.84 20.97 1.10
CA THR A 76 2.51 19.91 0.15
C THR A 76 1.14 20.19 -0.45
N ALA A 77 1.12 20.67 -1.70
CA ALA A 77 -0.13 20.99 -2.40
C ALA A 77 -1.06 19.75 -2.49
N LEU A 78 -2.26 19.86 -1.89
CA LEU A 78 -3.28 18.81 -1.87
C LEU A 78 -3.84 18.52 -3.27
N GLY A 79 -4.00 19.56 -4.09
CA GLY A 79 -4.55 19.42 -5.45
C GLY A 79 -5.89 18.67 -5.47
N ASN A 80 -5.96 17.59 -6.27
CA ASN A 80 -7.13 16.72 -6.35
C ASN A 80 -6.95 15.39 -5.60
N PHE A 81 -5.84 15.23 -4.87
CA PHE A 81 -5.50 14.01 -4.14
C PHE A 81 -6.45 13.81 -2.97
N THR A 82 -6.90 12.57 -2.76
CA THR A 82 -7.86 12.25 -1.70
C THR A 82 -7.31 11.21 -0.72
N HIS A 83 -6.29 10.45 -1.10
CA HIS A 83 -5.75 9.34 -0.31
C HIS A 83 -4.23 9.33 -0.30
N PHE A 84 -3.66 8.82 0.79
CA PHE A 84 -2.26 8.43 0.87
C PHE A 84 -2.13 6.92 0.64
N LEU A 85 -1.12 6.53 -0.13
CA LEU A 85 -0.78 5.12 -0.36
C LEU A 85 0.63 4.86 0.17
N VAL A 86 0.77 3.82 0.99
CA VAL A 86 2.07 3.36 1.50
C VAL A 86 2.34 1.98 0.91
N TYR A 87 3.39 1.87 0.12
CA TYR A 87 3.81 0.61 -0.51
C TYR A 87 5.06 0.06 0.15
N LEU A 88 5.04 -1.24 0.42
CA LEU A 88 6.21 -2.00 0.81
C LEU A 88 7.13 -2.17 -0.40
N HIS A 89 8.41 -1.88 -0.23
CA HIS A 89 9.45 -2.17 -1.22
C HIS A 89 10.41 -3.22 -0.67
N SER A 90 10.45 -4.36 -1.34
CA SER A 90 11.31 -5.48 -0.99
C SER A 90 12.40 -5.73 -2.04
N ALA A 91 13.57 -6.18 -1.59
CA ALA A 91 14.53 -6.81 -2.49
C ALA A 91 13.99 -8.20 -2.86
N LEU A 92 13.35 -8.29 -4.01
CA LEU A 92 12.89 -9.57 -4.54
C LEU A 92 14.12 -10.48 -4.74
N ALA A 93 14.26 -11.53 -3.93
CA ALA A 93 15.09 -12.66 -4.30
C ALA A 93 14.27 -13.53 -5.26
N GLU A 94 14.67 -13.57 -6.54
CA GLU A 94 14.01 -14.41 -7.53
C GLU A 94 14.07 -15.89 -7.10
N GLN A 95 12.91 -16.55 -7.02
CA GLN A 95 12.87 -17.98 -6.74
C GLN A 95 13.44 -18.76 -7.93
N THR A 96 14.62 -19.36 -7.75
CA THR A 96 15.31 -20.12 -8.81
C THR A 96 14.81 -21.55 -8.99
N THR A 97 13.72 -21.96 -8.34
CA THR A 97 13.18 -23.34 -8.44
C THR A 97 11.68 -23.33 -8.69
N PRO A 98 11.22 -23.61 -9.93
CA PRO A 98 9.82 -23.87 -10.18
C PRO A 98 9.43 -25.22 -9.56
N SER A 99 8.40 -25.23 -8.70
CA SER A 99 7.83 -26.47 -8.17
C SER A 99 6.78 -26.98 -9.16
N SER A 100 7.13 -27.99 -9.95
CA SER A 100 6.18 -28.76 -10.77
C SER A 100 5.88 -30.07 -10.05
N SER A 101 4.64 -30.26 -9.59
CA SER A 101 4.15 -31.58 -9.18
C SER A 101 3.26 -32.11 -10.29
N SER A 102 3.77 -33.05 -11.10
CA SER A 102 2.91 -33.90 -11.93
C SER A 102 2.75 -35.24 -11.23
N GLU A 103 1.56 -35.44 -10.68
CA GLU A 103 1.06 -36.65 -10.05
C GLU A 103 1.25 -37.86 -11.00
N ALA A 104 1.97 -38.89 -10.54
CA ALA A 104 2.12 -40.12 -11.30
C ALA A 104 0.81 -40.92 -11.23
N PRO A 105 0.25 -41.41 -12.35
CA PRO A 105 -0.86 -42.34 -12.29
C PRO A 105 -0.38 -43.66 -11.67
N GLU A 106 -1.07 -44.13 -10.63
CA GLU A 106 -0.79 -45.41 -9.99
C GLU A 106 -0.93 -46.55 -11.02
N GLU A 107 0.16 -47.28 -11.22
CA GLU A 107 0.14 -48.54 -11.97
C GLU A 107 -0.67 -49.58 -11.18
N THR A 108 -1.95 -49.75 -11.53
CA THR A 108 -2.69 -50.94 -11.09
C THR A 108 -2.33 -52.11 -12.01
N LEU A 109 -1.33 -52.91 -11.62
CA LEU A 109 -1.02 -54.20 -12.24
C LEU A 109 -1.34 -55.35 -11.27
N ASN A 110 -2.47 -55.99 -11.58
CA ASN A 110 -2.85 -57.41 -11.46
C ASN A 110 -2.96 -58.11 -10.09
N TRP A 111 -4.14 -58.72 -9.87
CA TRP A 111 -4.37 -60.16 -10.15
C TRP A 111 -5.81 -60.38 -10.63
#